data_AF-A0A2W5NXY0-F1
#
_entry.id   AF-A0A2W5NXY0-F1
#
_cell.length_a   1.000
_cell.length_b   1.000
_cell.length_c   1.000
_cell.angle_alpha   90.00
_cell.angle_beta   90.00
_cell.angle_gamma   90.00
#
_symmetry.space_group_name_H-M   'P 1'
#
loop_
_entity.id
_entity.type
_entity.pdbx_description
1 polymer ?
#
loop_
_entity_poly.entity_id
_entity_poly.type
_entity_poly.pdbx_seq_one_letter_code
_entity_poly.pdbx_strand_id
1 'polypeptide(L)'
;MLAQSVRDDVLARMNAIRALHRLPPVIYSAADDEQATQAALMMAANGQLSHTPPASWTCHSATGATGAGTSNLYGGLISPWLTYYTEDMYLAGWLTETSNLVANNVGHRRWMLDPFLGKIAYGRVAQVLADGSRTDAAAMKVVSFTGGVSVPANLPAFVAYPYGDYPARYFDAGALLSFTVVADATQRGGANATVDFAAATISVSDGATSLAVSNVSYDNAGYAVPNNLQFNVAGLKQGVSYSVKIAGVVTRGKATDYSYTFRIVP
;
A
#
# COMPACT_ATOMS: atom_id res chain seq x y z
N MET A 1 -1.26 5.49 -24.70
CA MET A 1 -2.35 5.05 -23.80
C MET A 1 -2.01 3.66 -23.30
N LEU A 2 -2.23 3.38 -22.01
CA LEU A 2 -1.93 2.06 -21.43
C LEU A 2 -2.83 0.99 -22.06
N ALA A 3 -2.27 -0.19 -22.35
CA ALA A 3 -3.03 -1.29 -22.94
C ALA A 3 -4.10 -1.81 -21.97
N GLN A 4 -5.29 -2.18 -22.49
CA GLN A 4 -6.38 -2.71 -21.67
C GLN A 4 -5.95 -3.93 -20.85
N SER A 5 -5.18 -4.83 -21.44
CA SER A 5 -4.66 -6.03 -20.75
C SER A 5 -3.84 -5.71 -19.51
N VAL A 6 -3.09 -4.59 -19.50
CA VAL A 6 -2.31 -4.16 -18.33
C VAL A 6 -3.24 -3.62 -17.25
N ARG A 7 -4.28 -2.88 -17.61
CA ARG A 7 -5.30 -2.40 -16.67
C ARG A 7 -6.01 -3.56 -15.98
N ASP A 8 -6.40 -4.56 -16.77
CA ASP A 8 -7.08 -5.76 -16.29
C ASP A 8 -6.16 -6.60 -15.37
N ASP A 9 -4.89 -6.78 -15.74
CA ASP A 9 -3.91 -7.51 -14.93
C ASP A 9 -3.65 -6.83 -13.57
N VAL A 10 -3.41 -5.51 -13.56
CA VAL A 10 -3.23 -4.75 -12.31
C VAL A 10 -4.47 -4.80 -11.43
N LEU A 11 -5.66 -4.64 -12.00
CA LEU A 11 -6.91 -4.73 -11.25
C LEU A 11 -7.09 -6.13 -10.64
N ALA A 12 -6.85 -7.18 -11.42
CA ALA A 12 -6.98 -8.56 -10.96
C ALA A 12 -6.01 -8.85 -9.81
N ARG A 13 -4.74 -8.46 -9.94
CA ARG A 13 -3.73 -8.63 -8.88
C ARG A 13 -4.05 -7.81 -7.64
N MET A 14 -4.46 -6.56 -7.80
CA MET A 14 -4.86 -5.70 -6.68
C MET A 14 -6.02 -6.32 -5.91
N ASN A 15 -7.03 -6.85 -6.59
CA ASN A 15 -8.15 -7.53 -5.97
C ASN A 15 -7.76 -8.87 -5.32
N ALA A 16 -6.82 -9.61 -5.91
CA ALA A 16 -6.27 -10.82 -5.30
C ALA A 16 -5.50 -10.50 -4.00
N ILE A 17 -4.71 -9.42 -3.98
CA ILE A 17 -4.04 -8.92 -2.78
C ILE A 17 -5.07 -8.55 -1.72
N ARG A 18 -6.09 -7.75 -2.08
CA ARG A 18 -7.15 -7.33 -1.15
C ARG A 18 -7.91 -8.50 -0.55
N ALA A 19 -8.14 -9.57 -1.33
CA ALA A 19 -8.80 -10.78 -0.86
C ALA A 19 -8.01 -11.49 0.26
N LEU A 20 -6.66 -11.48 0.22
CA LEU A 20 -5.82 -12.02 1.31
C LEU A 20 -6.12 -11.35 2.66
N HIS A 21 -6.53 -10.08 2.62
CA HIS A 21 -6.83 -9.25 3.78
C HIS A 21 -8.33 -9.17 4.10
N ARG A 22 -9.15 -10.01 3.46
CA ARG A 22 -10.62 -10.01 3.57
C ARG A 22 -11.25 -8.65 3.22
N LEU A 23 -10.61 -7.89 2.33
CA LEU A 23 -11.13 -6.62 1.86
C LEU A 23 -11.99 -6.81 0.61
N PRO A 24 -13.05 -6.00 0.44
CA PRO A 24 -13.84 -6.04 -0.78
C PRO A 24 -13.00 -5.61 -1.99
N PRO A 25 -13.30 -6.14 -3.19
CA PRO A 25 -12.60 -5.75 -4.41
C PRO A 25 -12.86 -4.29 -4.76
N VAL A 26 -11.91 -3.67 -5.43
CA VAL A 26 -12.05 -2.36 -6.08
C VAL A 26 -12.47 -2.53 -7.54
N ILE A 27 -13.02 -1.47 -8.11
CA ILE A 27 -13.25 -1.35 -9.55
C ILE A 27 -12.21 -0.44 -10.20
N TYR A 28 -12.04 -0.56 -11.52
CA TYR A 28 -11.17 0.34 -12.27
C TYR A 28 -11.91 1.62 -12.64
N SER A 29 -11.25 2.78 -12.50
CA SER A 29 -11.79 4.10 -12.82
C SER A 29 -11.16 4.65 -14.09
N ALA A 30 -11.74 4.31 -15.25
CA ALA A 30 -11.26 4.85 -16.54
C ALA A 30 -11.34 6.39 -16.61
N ALA A 31 -12.24 7.01 -15.83
CA ALA A 31 -12.36 8.47 -15.72
C ALA A 31 -11.11 9.14 -15.11
N ASP A 32 -10.23 8.36 -14.47
CA ASP A 32 -9.03 8.86 -13.82
C ASP A 32 -7.73 8.38 -14.50
N ASP A 33 -7.82 7.70 -15.65
CA ASP A 33 -6.68 7.17 -16.41
C ASP A 33 -5.70 8.27 -16.82
N GLU A 34 -6.23 9.43 -17.22
CA GLU A 34 -5.40 10.53 -17.69
C GLU A 34 -4.52 11.09 -16.56
N GLN A 35 -5.06 11.19 -15.35
CA GLN A 35 -4.31 11.64 -14.17
C GLN A 35 -3.17 10.66 -13.85
N ALA A 36 -3.47 9.36 -13.77
CA ALA A 36 -2.48 8.34 -13.45
C ALA A 36 -1.40 8.23 -14.56
N THR A 37 -1.81 8.28 -15.82
CA THR A 37 -0.89 8.18 -16.97
C THR A 37 0.05 9.39 -17.06
N GLN A 38 -0.49 10.61 -16.90
CA GLN A 38 0.35 11.82 -16.94
C GLN A 38 1.25 11.93 -15.71
N ALA A 39 0.82 11.45 -14.54
CA ALA A 39 1.70 11.30 -13.39
C ALA A 39 2.88 10.37 -13.71
N ALA A 40 2.63 9.14 -14.19
CA ALA A 40 3.71 8.23 -14.56
C ALA A 40 4.66 8.83 -15.62
N LEU A 41 4.13 9.57 -16.60
CA LEU A 41 4.94 10.25 -17.62
C LEU A 41 5.88 11.30 -17.02
N MET A 42 5.39 12.17 -16.15
CA MET A 42 6.24 13.17 -15.49
C MET A 42 7.37 12.50 -14.69
N MET A 43 7.07 11.43 -13.97
CA MET A 43 8.06 10.75 -13.11
C MET A 43 9.13 10.06 -13.96
N ALA A 44 8.71 9.40 -15.04
CA ALA A 44 9.63 8.77 -15.99
C ALA A 44 10.49 9.79 -16.75
N ALA A 45 9.89 10.90 -17.20
CA ALA A 45 10.60 11.94 -17.95
C ALA A 45 11.68 12.66 -17.14
N ASN A 46 11.51 12.73 -15.82
CA ASN A 46 12.45 13.43 -14.94
C ASN A 46 13.34 12.48 -14.12
N GLY A 47 13.12 11.16 -14.20
CA GLY A 47 13.88 10.20 -13.41
C GLY A 47 13.79 10.47 -11.90
N GLN A 48 12.62 10.91 -11.44
CA GLN A 48 12.39 11.30 -10.05
C GLN A 48 10.91 11.11 -9.65
N LEU A 49 10.67 10.82 -8.37
CA LEU A 49 9.33 10.77 -7.78
C LEU A 49 9.02 12.04 -6.97
N SER A 50 7.78 12.54 -7.08
CA SER A 50 7.25 13.62 -6.25
C SER A 50 5.72 13.61 -6.25
N HIS A 51 5.09 13.68 -5.08
CA HIS A 51 3.64 13.90 -4.99
C HIS A 51 3.24 15.36 -5.30
N THR A 52 4.21 16.28 -5.31
CA THR A 52 4.03 17.70 -5.66
C THR A 52 5.07 18.07 -6.72
N PRO A 53 4.94 17.55 -7.95
CA PRO A 53 5.94 17.80 -8.99
C PRO A 53 6.01 19.30 -9.30
N PRO A 54 7.20 19.91 -9.33
CA PRO A 54 7.34 21.32 -9.64
C PRO A 54 6.99 21.59 -11.10
N ALA A 55 6.47 22.79 -11.40
CA ALA A 55 6.09 23.20 -12.75
C ALA A 55 7.27 23.22 -13.75
N SER A 56 8.51 23.17 -13.27
CA SER A 56 9.74 23.09 -14.08
C SER A 56 10.03 21.69 -14.63
N TRP A 57 9.32 20.66 -14.19
CA TRP A 57 9.53 19.29 -14.69
C TRP A 57 9.18 19.14 -16.18
N THR A 58 9.97 18.33 -16.87
CA THR A 58 9.67 17.92 -18.24
C THR A 58 8.33 17.19 -18.28
N CYS A 59 7.53 17.45 -19.32
CA CYS A 59 6.17 16.92 -19.47
C CYS A 59 5.20 17.30 -18.32
N HIS A 60 5.52 18.32 -17.52
CA HIS A 60 4.63 18.75 -16.46
C HIS A 60 3.25 19.17 -17.01
N SER A 61 2.20 18.74 -16.32
CA SER A 61 0.83 19.17 -16.58
C SER A 61 0.03 19.26 -15.27
N ALA A 62 -1.02 20.08 -15.23
CA ALA A 62 -1.89 20.17 -14.06
C ALA A 62 -2.63 18.85 -13.77
N THR A 63 -3.04 18.13 -14.82
CA THR A 63 -3.68 16.81 -14.72
C THR A 63 -2.71 15.77 -14.14
N GLY A 64 -1.46 15.77 -14.61
CA GLY A 64 -0.41 14.92 -14.07
C GLY A 64 -0.09 15.25 -12.62
N ALA A 65 0.03 16.53 -12.26
CA ALA A 65 0.30 16.95 -10.89
C ALA A 65 -0.82 16.51 -9.92
N THR A 66 -2.07 16.61 -10.37
CA THR A 66 -3.23 16.05 -9.64
C THR A 66 -3.11 14.54 -9.47
N GLY A 67 -2.74 13.82 -10.54
CA GLY A 67 -2.49 12.39 -10.49
C GLY A 67 -1.37 12.02 -9.51
N ALA A 68 -0.28 12.76 -9.52
CA ALA A 68 0.86 12.56 -8.63
C ALA A 68 0.49 12.71 -7.15
N GLY A 69 -0.26 13.75 -6.82
CA GLY A 69 -0.72 14.00 -5.44
C GLY A 69 -1.80 13.05 -4.94
N THR A 70 -2.37 12.20 -5.81
CA THR A 70 -3.49 11.29 -5.46
C THR A 70 -3.18 9.82 -5.72
N SER A 71 -1.93 9.50 -6.06
CA SER A 71 -1.48 8.16 -6.41
C SER A 71 -0.37 7.65 -5.50
N ASN A 72 -0.31 6.33 -5.31
CA ASN A 72 0.95 5.69 -4.97
C ASN A 72 1.89 5.80 -6.18
N LEU A 73 3.15 6.17 -5.94
CA LEU A 73 4.16 6.38 -6.98
C LEU A 73 5.27 5.34 -6.84
N TYR A 74 5.81 4.86 -7.96
CA TYR A 74 6.93 3.92 -7.96
C TYR A 74 7.82 4.15 -9.17
N GLY A 75 9.10 3.78 -9.05
CA GLY A 75 10.09 3.98 -10.10
C GLY A 75 10.59 5.42 -10.10
N GLY A 76 10.45 6.13 -11.22
CA GLY A 76 11.02 7.46 -11.39
C GLY A 76 12.54 7.34 -11.40
N LEU A 77 13.07 6.50 -12.28
CA LEU A 77 14.50 6.22 -12.41
C LEU A 77 14.87 6.26 -13.89
N ILE A 78 16.05 6.79 -14.19
CA ILE A 78 16.68 6.69 -15.51
C ILE A 78 18.04 6.02 -15.33
N SER A 79 18.26 4.88 -15.97
CA SER A 79 19.52 4.14 -15.85
C SER A 79 19.73 3.18 -17.02
N PRO A 80 20.97 3.01 -17.52
CA PRO A 80 21.30 1.94 -18.47
C PRO A 80 21.21 0.54 -17.85
N TRP A 81 21.13 0.43 -16.52
CA TRP A 81 21.08 -0.83 -15.78
C TRP A 81 19.67 -1.17 -15.25
N LEU A 82 18.65 -0.36 -15.59
CA LEU A 82 17.30 -0.59 -15.11
C LEU A 82 16.75 -1.91 -15.66
N THR A 83 16.26 -2.77 -14.77
CA THR A 83 15.65 -4.05 -15.14
C THR A 83 14.21 -3.87 -15.63
N TYR A 84 13.64 -4.89 -16.28
CA TYR A 84 12.22 -4.89 -16.63
C TYR A 84 11.40 -5.24 -15.38
N TYR A 85 10.56 -4.30 -14.95
CA TYR A 85 9.60 -4.54 -13.89
C TYR A 85 8.29 -5.07 -14.47
N THR A 86 7.66 -5.97 -13.72
CA THR A 86 6.28 -6.39 -13.99
C THR A 86 5.35 -5.67 -13.01
N GLU A 87 4.07 -5.68 -13.35
CA GLU A 87 2.95 -5.13 -12.60
C GLU A 87 2.90 -5.77 -11.20
N ASP A 88 3.22 -7.07 -11.13
CA ASP A 88 3.38 -7.80 -9.87
C ASP A 88 4.50 -7.24 -8.99
N MET A 89 5.62 -6.82 -9.59
CA MET A 89 6.76 -6.24 -8.86
C MET A 89 6.45 -4.84 -8.31
N TYR A 90 5.68 -4.01 -9.02
CA TYR A 90 5.25 -2.72 -8.47
C TYR A 90 4.30 -2.90 -7.28
N LEU A 91 3.33 -3.81 -7.42
CA LEU A 91 2.40 -4.13 -6.34
C LEU A 91 3.13 -4.72 -5.13
N ALA A 92 4.09 -5.63 -5.37
CA ALA A 92 4.97 -6.14 -4.31
C ALA A 92 5.78 -5.02 -3.66
N GLY A 93 6.38 -4.12 -4.44
CA GLY A 93 7.17 -3.00 -3.93
C GLY A 93 6.38 -2.05 -3.03
N TRP A 94 5.16 -1.66 -3.44
CA TRP A 94 4.25 -0.85 -2.61
C TRP A 94 3.71 -1.58 -1.38
N LEU A 95 3.68 -2.92 -1.40
CA LEU A 95 3.31 -3.71 -0.23
C LEU A 95 4.48 -3.87 0.72
N THR A 96 5.67 -4.24 0.26
CA THR A 96 6.81 -4.55 1.13
C THR A 96 7.44 -3.29 1.69
N GLU A 97 7.45 -2.18 0.93
CA GLU A 97 7.94 -0.86 1.34
C GLU A 97 9.42 -0.85 1.76
N THR A 98 10.19 -1.88 1.39
CA THR A 98 11.59 -2.06 1.80
C THR A 98 12.58 -1.17 1.03
N SER A 99 12.12 -0.56 -0.06
CA SER A 99 12.91 0.36 -0.91
C SER A 99 12.31 1.77 -0.95
N ASN A 100 11.54 2.15 0.09
CA ASN A 100 10.91 3.46 0.17
C ASN A 100 11.93 4.60 0.31
N LEU A 101 11.64 5.74 -0.34
CA LEU A 101 12.42 6.98 -0.19
C LEU A 101 12.33 7.55 1.24
N VAL A 102 11.21 7.30 1.93
CA VAL A 102 11.00 7.68 3.33
C VAL A 102 11.12 6.41 4.18
N ALA A 103 12.17 6.33 4.99
CA ALA A 103 12.38 5.21 5.89
C ALA A 103 11.22 5.04 6.88
N ASN A 104 10.94 3.80 7.25
CA ASN A 104 9.89 3.44 8.22
C ASN A 104 8.49 3.98 7.87
N ASN A 105 8.14 4.01 6.58
CA ASN A 105 6.84 4.44 6.10
C ASN A 105 6.14 3.28 5.38
N VAL A 106 4.84 3.08 5.63
CA VAL A 106 3.99 2.06 4.98
C VAL A 106 2.80 2.68 4.24
N GLY A 107 2.95 3.93 3.79
CA GLY A 107 1.88 4.75 3.22
C GLY A 107 1.26 4.13 1.96
N HIS A 108 2.07 3.56 1.07
CA HIS A 108 1.52 2.94 -0.14
C HIS A 108 0.67 1.73 0.20
N ARG A 109 1.17 0.87 1.10
CA ARG A 109 0.44 -0.29 1.63
C ARG A 109 -0.85 0.12 2.31
N ARG A 110 -0.85 1.18 3.13
CA ARG A 110 -2.05 1.71 3.79
C ARG A 110 -3.12 2.08 2.76
N TRP A 111 -2.74 2.73 1.67
CA TRP A 111 -3.68 3.05 0.58
C TRP A 111 -4.18 1.81 -0.16
N MET A 112 -3.29 0.87 -0.48
CA MET A 112 -3.66 -0.38 -1.14
C MET A 112 -4.65 -1.21 -0.31
N LEU A 113 -4.40 -1.30 0.99
CA LEU A 113 -5.17 -2.12 1.92
C LEU A 113 -6.24 -1.31 2.67
N ASP A 114 -6.56 -0.10 2.20
CA ASP A 114 -7.63 0.70 2.78
C ASP A 114 -8.97 -0.05 2.62
N PRO A 115 -9.67 -0.38 3.73
CA PRO A 115 -11.03 -0.92 3.70
C PRO A 115 -12.01 -0.06 2.90
N PHE A 116 -11.79 1.26 2.85
CA PHE A 116 -12.66 2.21 2.16
C PHE A 116 -12.22 2.54 0.74
N LEU A 117 -11.14 1.92 0.23
CA LEU A 117 -10.80 2.01 -1.19
C LEU A 117 -11.83 1.24 -2.01
N GLY A 118 -12.48 1.92 -2.94
CA GLY A 118 -13.44 1.29 -3.87
C GLY A 118 -13.05 1.40 -5.33
N LYS A 119 -12.03 2.20 -5.67
CA LYS A 119 -11.57 2.41 -7.03
C LYS A 119 -10.04 2.42 -7.09
N ILE A 120 -9.49 2.10 -8.26
CA ILE A 120 -8.12 2.45 -8.65
C ILE A 120 -8.10 2.97 -10.08
N ALA A 121 -7.07 3.72 -10.45
CA ALA A 121 -6.65 3.93 -11.83
C ALA A 121 -5.14 3.75 -11.90
N TYR A 122 -4.60 3.40 -13.07
CA TYR A 122 -3.19 3.02 -13.19
C TYR A 122 -2.55 3.60 -14.44
N GLY A 123 -1.38 4.20 -14.28
CA GLY A 123 -0.51 4.69 -15.34
C GLY A 123 0.87 4.11 -15.19
N ARG A 124 1.50 3.81 -16.34
CA ARG A 124 2.88 3.31 -16.41
C ARG A 124 3.57 3.86 -17.65
N VAL A 125 4.82 4.24 -17.49
CA VAL A 125 5.74 4.56 -18.60
C VAL A 125 6.98 3.72 -18.39
N ALA A 126 7.31 2.88 -19.38
CA ALA A 126 8.54 2.09 -19.41
C ALA A 126 9.12 2.18 -20.83
N GLN A 127 10.32 2.74 -20.97
CA GLN A 127 10.90 3.05 -22.30
C GLN A 127 12.42 2.92 -22.30
N VAL A 128 12.97 2.52 -23.46
CA VAL A 128 14.40 2.69 -23.79
C VAL A 128 14.58 4.06 -24.45
N LEU A 129 15.46 4.88 -23.89
CA LEU A 129 15.79 6.21 -24.36
C LEU A 129 16.81 6.14 -25.52
N ALA A 130 16.98 7.26 -26.24
CA ALA A 130 17.83 7.32 -27.43
C ALA A 130 19.32 7.03 -27.13
N ASP A 131 19.77 7.28 -25.90
CA ASP A 131 21.12 6.99 -25.42
C ASP A 131 21.31 5.54 -24.94
N GLY A 132 20.29 4.68 -25.11
CA GLY A 132 20.28 3.29 -24.67
C GLY A 132 19.97 3.10 -23.19
N SER A 133 19.83 4.19 -22.41
CA SER A 133 19.34 4.10 -21.04
C SER A 133 17.86 3.75 -21.00
N ARG A 134 17.34 3.41 -19.82
CA ARG A 134 15.94 3.06 -19.63
C ARG A 134 15.31 3.94 -18.58
N THR A 135 14.05 4.30 -18.79
CA THR A 135 13.19 4.95 -17.80
C THR A 135 12.00 4.07 -17.46
N ASP A 136 11.61 4.09 -16.18
CA ASP A 136 10.40 3.42 -15.72
C ASP A 136 9.75 4.17 -14.54
N ALA A 137 8.44 4.41 -14.63
CA ALA A 137 7.62 4.91 -13.54
C ALA A 137 6.18 4.41 -13.62
N ALA A 138 5.57 4.22 -12.45
CA ALA A 138 4.18 3.85 -12.30
C ALA A 138 3.46 4.76 -11.29
N ALA A 139 2.18 5.01 -11.54
CA ALA A 139 1.29 5.73 -10.65
C ALA A 139 -0.03 4.96 -10.52
N MET A 140 -0.42 4.61 -9.31
CA MET A 140 -1.72 4.02 -9.01
C MET A 140 -2.56 5.00 -8.19
N LYS A 141 -3.60 5.56 -8.79
CA LYS A 141 -4.51 6.48 -8.09
C LYS A 141 -5.28 5.72 -7.02
N VAL A 142 -5.29 6.26 -5.80
CA VAL A 142 -5.85 5.63 -4.59
C VAL A 142 -6.77 6.57 -3.80
N VAL A 143 -6.87 7.84 -4.19
CA VAL A 143 -7.73 8.82 -3.52
C VAL A 143 -8.26 9.87 -4.49
N SER A 144 -9.28 10.62 -4.07
CA SER A 144 -9.85 11.75 -4.82
C SER A 144 -10.30 11.38 -6.23
N PHE A 145 -11.07 10.29 -6.35
CA PHE A 145 -11.60 9.79 -7.61
C PHE A 145 -12.72 10.67 -8.16
N THR A 146 -12.76 10.79 -9.48
CA THR A 146 -13.91 11.36 -10.18
C THR A 146 -15.20 10.60 -9.78
N GLY A 147 -16.22 11.37 -9.38
CA GLY A 147 -17.50 10.83 -8.90
C GLY A 147 -17.46 10.18 -7.52
N GLY A 148 -16.34 10.27 -6.79
CA GLY A 148 -16.19 9.73 -5.44
C GLY A 148 -16.21 8.20 -5.36
N VAL A 149 -16.31 7.69 -4.13
CA VAL A 149 -16.35 6.27 -3.80
C VAL A 149 -17.46 6.05 -2.77
N SER A 150 -18.31 5.05 -2.98
CA SER A 150 -19.29 4.60 -1.98
C SER A 150 -18.60 3.79 -0.89
N VAL A 151 -19.08 3.90 0.36
CA VAL A 151 -18.57 3.09 1.47
C VAL A 151 -18.76 1.59 1.15
N PRO A 152 -17.69 0.79 1.08
CA PRO A 152 -17.81 -0.63 0.81
C PRO A 152 -18.47 -1.38 1.98
N ALA A 153 -19.23 -2.43 1.67
CA ALA A 153 -19.87 -3.28 2.68
C ALA A 153 -18.92 -4.38 3.19
N ASN A 154 -19.29 -5.02 4.30
CA ASN A 154 -18.61 -6.21 4.86
C ASN A 154 -17.13 -6.00 5.20
N LEU A 155 -16.78 -4.83 5.72
CA LEU A 155 -15.41 -4.53 6.14
C LEU A 155 -15.00 -5.41 7.33
N PRO A 156 -13.76 -5.93 7.35
CA PRO A 156 -13.25 -6.66 8.50
C PRO A 156 -13.05 -5.70 9.69
N ALA A 157 -13.03 -6.23 10.92
CA ALA A 157 -12.80 -5.42 12.12
C ALA A 157 -11.39 -4.81 12.18
N PHE A 158 -10.44 -5.37 11.43
CA PHE A 158 -9.08 -4.88 11.29
C PHE A 158 -8.49 -5.35 9.95
N VAL A 159 -7.40 -4.70 9.56
CA VAL A 159 -6.54 -5.11 8.45
C VAL A 159 -5.13 -5.28 9.00
N ALA A 160 -4.51 -6.43 8.74
CA ALA A 160 -3.15 -6.73 9.16
C ALA A 160 -2.32 -7.11 7.95
N TYR A 161 -1.06 -6.70 7.90
CA TYR A 161 -0.12 -7.18 6.90
C TYR A 161 1.12 -7.75 7.60
N PRO A 162 1.51 -8.99 7.29
CA PRO A 162 0.77 -10.00 6.50
C PRO A 162 -0.42 -10.58 7.29
N TYR A 163 -1.31 -11.32 6.61
CA TYR A 163 -2.47 -11.97 7.23
C TYR A 163 -2.77 -13.32 6.57
N GLY A 164 -3.05 -14.34 7.39
CA GLY A 164 -3.33 -15.70 6.91
C GLY A 164 -2.14 -16.32 6.15
N ASP A 165 -2.43 -17.23 5.22
CA ASP A 165 -1.42 -17.69 4.27
C ASP A 165 -1.11 -16.56 3.29
N TYR A 166 0.11 -16.03 3.38
CA TYR A 166 0.52 -14.83 2.66
C TYR A 166 1.61 -15.16 1.63
N PRO A 167 1.40 -14.88 0.33
CA PRO A 167 2.35 -15.24 -0.72
C PRO A 167 3.70 -14.54 -0.53
N ALA A 168 4.78 -15.32 -0.62
CA ALA A 168 6.15 -14.83 -0.50
C ALA A 168 6.48 -13.75 -1.51
N ARG A 169 5.89 -13.79 -2.72
CA ARG A 169 6.04 -12.75 -3.75
C ARG A 169 5.57 -11.35 -3.33
N TYR A 170 4.74 -11.24 -2.28
CA TYR A 170 4.23 -9.98 -1.75
C TYR A 170 4.74 -9.71 -0.33
N PHE A 171 5.79 -10.40 0.12
CA PHE A 171 6.36 -10.24 1.45
C PHE A 171 7.89 -10.18 1.38
N ASP A 172 8.48 -9.42 2.29
CA ASP A 172 9.93 -9.33 2.47
C ASP A 172 10.24 -9.43 3.96
N ALA A 173 11.29 -10.15 4.35
CA ALA A 173 11.65 -10.33 5.76
C ALA A 173 12.09 -9.03 6.45
N GLY A 174 12.54 -8.02 5.67
CA GLY A 174 12.83 -6.67 6.15
C GLY A 174 11.60 -5.75 6.19
N ALA A 175 10.44 -6.19 5.67
CA ALA A 175 9.24 -5.36 5.69
C ALA A 175 8.74 -5.14 7.12
N LEU A 176 8.27 -3.92 7.39
CA LEU A 176 7.44 -3.67 8.57
C LEU A 176 6.16 -4.48 8.48
N LEU A 177 5.72 -5.05 9.60
CA LEU A 177 4.33 -5.48 9.77
C LEU A 177 3.47 -4.24 10.04
N SER A 178 2.20 -4.29 9.65
CA SER A 178 1.25 -3.19 9.90
C SER A 178 -0.12 -3.68 10.31
N PHE A 179 -0.81 -2.90 11.12
CA PHE A 179 -2.12 -3.21 11.67
C PHE A 179 -2.98 -1.94 11.75
N THR A 180 -4.20 -2.03 11.23
CA THR A 180 -5.19 -0.96 11.22
C THR A 180 -6.50 -1.51 11.78
N VAL A 181 -7.11 -0.79 12.70
CA VAL A 181 -8.44 -1.11 13.25
C VAL A 181 -9.52 -0.41 12.44
N VAL A 182 -10.60 -1.14 12.15
CA VAL A 182 -11.86 -0.61 11.59
C VAL A 182 -12.87 -0.51 12.74
N ALA A 183 -12.76 0.57 13.52
CA ALA A 183 -13.64 0.87 14.64
C ALA A 183 -15.02 1.39 14.19
N ASP A 184 -15.11 1.92 12.96
CA ASP A 184 -16.34 2.32 12.31
C ASP A 184 -16.31 1.86 10.85
N ALA A 185 -17.19 0.93 10.48
CA ALA A 185 -17.27 0.43 9.12
C ALA A 185 -18.10 1.34 8.19
N THR A 186 -18.81 2.34 8.72
CA THR A 186 -19.70 3.19 7.91
C THR A 186 -19.03 4.43 7.35
N GLN A 187 -17.80 4.75 7.78
CA GLN A 187 -17.05 5.91 7.32
C GLN A 187 -15.55 5.74 7.58
N ARG A 188 -14.70 6.32 6.72
CA ARG A 188 -13.24 6.23 6.86
C ARG A 188 -12.73 6.94 8.13
N GLY A 189 -13.28 8.11 8.45
CA GLY A 189 -12.88 8.93 9.59
C GLY A 189 -13.63 8.58 10.88
N GLY A 190 -13.94 9.59 11.70
CA GLY A 190 -14.73 9.42 12.92
C GLY A 190 -14.01 8.54 13.95
N ALA A 191 -14.67 7.48 14.42
CA ALA A 191 -14.10 6.61 15.46
C ALA A 191 -12.83 5.87 15.01
N ASN A 192 -12.60 5.72 13.69
CA ASN A 192 -11.34 5.20 13.18
C ASN A 192 -10.16 6.14 13.44
N ALA A 193 -10.39 7.46 13.49
CA ALA A 193 -9.36 8.47 13.73
C ALA A 193 -9.00 8.61 15.22
N THR A 194 -9.77 7.99 16.10
CA THR A 194 -9.59 8.04 17.56
C THR A 194 -9.13 6.70 18.13
N VAL A 195 -8.75 5.74 17.26
CA VAL A 195 -8.10 4.50 17.71
C VAL A 195 -6.73 4.86 18.26
N ASP A 196 -6.45 4.43 19.48
CA ASP A 196 -5.23 4.77 20.19
C ASP A 196 -4.43 3.51 20.56
N PHE A 197 -3.17 3.50 20.15
CA PHE A 197 -2.20 2.42 20.34
C PHE A 197 -1.16 2.75 21.43
N ALA A 198 -1.26 3.89 22.13
CA ALA A 198 -0.22 4.35 23.07
C ALA A 198 0.06 3.39 24.23
N ALA A 199 -0.97 2.69 24.70
CA ALA A 199 -0.84 1.65 25.74
C ALA A 199 -0.79 0.22 25.16
N ALA A 200 -0.77 0.07 23.83
CA ALA A 200 -0.85 -1.23 23.20
C ALA A 200 0.45 -2.02 23.37
N THR A 201 0.33 -3.33 23.59
CA THR A 201 1.47 -4.25 23.64
C THR A 201 1.35 -5.27 22.52
N ILE A 202 2.48 -5.61 21.90
CA ILE A 202 2.54 -6.55 20.78
C ILE A 202 3.32 -7.78 21.22
N SER A 203 2.75 -8.97 21.02
CA SER A 203 3.48 -10.22 21.13
C SER A 203 3.34 -11.04 19.86
N VAL A 204 4.45 -11.65 19.44
CA VAL A 204 4.52 -12.50 18.25
C VAL A 204 5.17 -13.82 18.64
N SER A 205 4.60 -14.94 18.22
CA SER A 205 5.11 -16.28 18.52
C SER A 205 4.97 -17.22 17.33
N ASP A 206 5.94 -18.12 17.16
CA ASP A 206 5.87 -19.24 16.20
C ASP A 206 5.21 -20.51 16.79
N GLY A 207 4.61 -20.39 17.98
CA GLY A 207 4.02 -21.50 18.74
C GLY A 207 4.97 -22.19 19.72
N ALA A 208 6.29 -22.03 19.53
CA ALA A 208 7.31 -22.58 20.44
C ALA A 208 8.05 -21.49 21.22
N THR A 209 8.31 -20.35 20.57
CA THR A 209 9.11 -19.24 21.10
C THR A 209 8.40 -17.90 20.88
N SER A 210 8.73 -16.92 21.71
CA SER A 210 8.36 -15.53 21.47
C SER A 210 9.41 -14.87 20.60
N LEU A 211 8.97 -14.18 19.55
CA LEU A 211 9.85 -13.43 18.64
C LEU A 211 10.04 -12.01 19.15
N ALA A 212 11.21 -11.43 18.85
CA ALA A 212 11.54 -10.07 19.21
C ALA A 212 10.78 -9.07 18.32
N VAL A 213 10.02 -8.17 18.96
CA VAL A 213 9.34 -7.04 18.33
C VAL A 213 10.18 -5.78 18.56
N SER A 214 10.37 -4.99 17.52
CA SER A 214 11.14 -3.74 17.58
C SER A 214 10.57 -2.68 16.62
N ASN A 215 11.14 -1.47 16.65
CA ASN A 215 10.79 -0.36 15.75
C ASN A 215 9.27 -0.10 15.69
N VAL A 216 8.63 -0.13 16.86
CA VAL A 216 7.19 0.08 16.99
C VAL A 216 6.91 1.57 16.79
N SER A 217 6.01 1.88 15.88
CA SER A 217 5.44 3.22 15.75
C SER A 217 3.97 3.14 15.41
N TYR A 218 3.24 4.19 15.75
CA TYR A 218 1.83 4.33 15.43
C TYR A 218 1.48 5.78 15.16
N ASP A 219 0.41 5.99 14.40
CA ASP A 219 -0.08 7.31 14.03
C ASP A 219 -1.58 7.26 13.71
N ASN A 220 -2.20 8.44 13.72
CA ASN A 220 -3.56 8.66 13.22
C ASN A 220 -3.57 9.56 11.97
N ALA A 221 -2.46 9.57 11.21
CA ALA A 221 -2.35 10.39 10.01
C ALA A 221 -3.35 9.92 8.93
N GLY A 222 -3.83 10.85 8.11
CA GLY A 222 -4.84 10.61 7.07
C GLY A 222 -4.35 9.87 5.82
N TYR A 223 -3.51 8.85 5.97
CA TYR A 223 -3.17 7.92 4.89
C TYR A 223 -4.12 6.72 4.98
N ALA A 224 -5.11 6.64 4.10
CA ALA A 224 -6.24 5.71 4.20
C ALA A 224 -7.04 5.89 5.50
N VAL A 225 -7.37 4.79 6.18
CA VAL A 225 -7.96 4.84 7.53
C VAL A 225 -6.97 5.54 8.47
N PRO A 226 -7.41 6.54 9.24
CA PRO A 226 -6.55 7.37 10.10
C PRO A 226 -6.18 6.68 11.42
N ASN A 227 -5.69 5.45 11.33
CA ASN A 227 -4.95 4.76 12.38
C ASN A 227 -4.05 3.68 11.77
N ASN A 228 -2.84 3.56 12.30
CA ASN A 228 -1.85 2.58 11.89
C ASN A 228 -0.94 2.27 13.06
N LEU A 229 -0.67 0.98 13.25
CA LEU A 229 0.40 0.47 14.09
C LEU A 229 1.34 -0.32 13.20
N GLN A 230 2.64 -0.06 13.27
CA GLN A 230 3.66 -0.75 12.50
C GLN A 230 4.85 -1.14 13.38
N PHE A 231 5.49 -2.25 13.05
CA PHE A 231 6.57 -2.82 13.84
C PHE A 231 7.40 -3.83 13.05
N ASN A 232 8.64 -4.06 13.47
CA ASN A 232 9.47 -5.14 12.96
C ASN A 232 9.34 -6.40 13.83
N VAL A 233 9.54 -7.55 13.19
CA VAL A 233 9.67 -8.85 13.87
C VAL A 233 10.90 -9.56 13.31
N ALA A 234 11.85 -9.89 14.18
CA ALA A 234 13.07 -10.59 13.76
C ALA A 234 12.82 -12.10 13.63
N GLY A 235 13.50 -12.75 12.68
CA GLY A 235 13.52 -14.22 12.58
C GLY A 235 12.30 -14.84 11.88
N LEU A 236 11.55 -14.06 11.10
CA LEU A 236 10.48 -14.59 10.26
C LEU A 236 11.03 -15.51 9.16
N LYS A 237 10.36 -16.63 8.93
CA LYS A 237 10.72 -17.69 7.97
C LYS A 237 9.51 -18.14 7.18
N GLN A 238 9.75 -18.55 5.93
CA GLN A 238 8.72 -19.18 5.12
C GLN A 238 8.26 -20.52 5.72
N GLY A 239 6.99 -20.86 5.54
CA GLY A 239 6.37 -22.09 6.02
C GLY A 239 6.05 -22.13 7.51
N VAL A 240 6.51 -21.15 8.30
CA VAL A 240 6.22 -21.06 9.75
C VAL A 240 4.97 -20.23 9.99
N SER A 241 4.07 -20.75 10.83
CA SER A 241 2.88 -20.01 11.27
C SER A 241 3.21 -19.16 12.50
N TYR A 242 2.87 -17.89 12.41
CA TYR A 242 3.03 -16.91 13.48
C TYR A 242 1.67 -16.49 14.04
N SER A 243 1.58 -16.39 15.36
CA SER A 243 0.46 -15.78 16.06
C SER A 243 0.88 -14.40 16.55
N VAL A 244 0.07 -13.39 16.26
CA VAL A 244 0.26 -12.01 16.70
C VAL A 244 -0.89 -11.64 17.64
N LYS A 245 -0.56 -11.11 18.81
CA LYS A 245 -1.53 -10.48 19.71
C LYS A 245 -1.15 -9.01 19.90
N ILE A 246 -2.15 -8.13 19.77
CA ILE A 246 -2.04 -6.70 20.04
C ILE A 246 -3.06 -6.40 21.16
N ALA A 247 -2.58 -6.24 22.38
CA ALA A 247 -3.43 -6.07 23.56
C ALA A 247 -3.52 -4.60 23.97
N GLY A 248 -4.66 -4.18 24.53
CA GLY A 248 -4.81 -2.85 25.12
C GLY A 248 -4.99 -1.70 24.12
N VAL A 249 -5.45 -1.97 22.89
CA VAL A 249 -5.77 -0.93 21.92
C VAL A 249 -7.06 -0.22 22.36
N VAL A 250 -7.04 1.10 22.51
CA VAL A 250 -8.24 1.84 22.90
C VAL A 250 -9.06 2.14 21.64
N THR A 251 -10.27 1.58 21.59
CA THR A 251 -11.22 1.77 20.47
C THR A 251 -12.55 2.22 21.05
N ARG A 252 -13.07 3.35 20.57
CA ARG A 252 -14.29 3.98 21.12
C ARG A 252 -14.26 4.11 22.67
N GLY A 253 -13.10 4.47 23.22
CA GLY A 253 -12.89 4.64 24.66
C GLY A 253 -12.75 3.34 25.47
N LYS A 254 -12.71 2.16 24.82
CA LYS A 254 -12.58 0.86 25.48
C LYS A 254 -11.32 0.13 25.04
N ALA A 255 -10.56 -0.40 26.00
CA ALA A 255 -9.45 -1.30 25.73
C ALA A 255 -9.95 -2.58 25.05
N THR A 256 -9.36 -2.91 23.90
CA THR A 256 -9.73 -4.03 23.05
C THR A 256 -8.45 -4.75 22.61
N ASP A 257 -8.47 -6.08 22.72
CA ASP A 257 -7.39 -6.95 22.28
C ASP A 257 -7.71 -7.49 20.89
N TYR A 258 -6.69 -7.57 20.04
CA TYR A 258 -6.76 -8.16 18.71
C TYR A 258 -5.76 -9.30 18.59
N SER A 259 -6.14 -10.34 17.86
CA SER A 259 -5.23 -11.44 17.53
C SER A 259 -5.43 -11.85 16.08
N TYR A 260 -4.34 -12.21 15.42
CA TYR A 260 -4.36 -12.80 14.08
C TYR A 260 -3.19 -13.74 13.89
N THR A 261 -3.25 -14.54 12.82
CA THR A 261 -2.14 -15.40 12.42
C THR A 261 -1.72 -15.10 11.00
N PHE A 262 -0.47 -15.42 10.69
CA PHE A 262 0.00 -15.44 9.32
C PHE A 262 1.08 -16.50 9.12
N ARG A 263 1.25 -16.94 7.87
CA ARG A 263 2.32 -17.82 7.43
C ARG A 263 2.75 -17.41 6.04
N ILE A 264 4.05 -17.23 5.83
CA ILE A 264 4.54 -16.92 4.49
C ILE A 264 4.62 -18.22 3.67
N VAL A 265 3.89 -18.27 2.55
CA VAL A 265 3.80 -19.44 1.68
C VAL A 265 4.46 -19.18 0.32
N PRO A 266 5.01 -20.20 -0.36
CA PRO A 266 5.57 -20.06 -1.70
C PRO A 266 4.61 -19.43 -2.72
#